data_AF-A4Y2S1-F1
#
_entry.id   AF-A4Y2S1-F1
#
_cell.length_a   1.000
_cell.length_b   1.000
_cell.length_c   1.000
_cell.angle_alpha   90.00
_cell.angle_beta   90.00
_cell.angle_gamma   90.00
#
_symmetry.space_group_name_H-M   'P 1'
#
loop_
_entity.id
_entity.type
_entity.pdbx_description
1 polymer ?
#
loop_
_entity_poly.entity_id
_entity_poly.type
_entity_poly.pdbx_seq_one_letter_code
_entity_poly.pdbx_strand_id
1 'polypeptide(L)'
;MREYDGIEVRYRRPDANLAKSLQVIENLLGFAPESQQLDFDLSFWAGGAGVLDKLAISCFVTPEQRQVLQQKLDLYSPEEAVARDYWRDDFIWLVADDEVCSDILAASAQFINDNKAPFQDECDTLQAIYFGYMSDVNCWTAVWGQGSRINYAYFCQG
;
A
#
# COMPACT_ATOMS: atom_id res chain seq x y z
N MET A 1 -16.16 -1.69 -22.89
CA MET A 1 -15.12 -0.63 -22.87
C MET A 1 -15.79 0.63 -22.37
N ARG A 2 -15.44 1.14 -21.18
CA ARG A 2 -16.01 2.40 -20.66
C ARG A 2 -15.31 3.56 -21.35
N GLU A 3 -16.07 4.58 -21.74
CA GLU A 3 -15.53 5.82 -22.28
C GLU A 3 -14.74 6.57 -21.21
N TYR A 4 -13.62 7.16 -21.62
CA TYR A 4 -12.77 8.01 -20.80
C TYR A 4 -13.52 9.31 -20.47
N ASP A 5 -13.79 9.57 -19.19
CA ASP A 5 -14.42 10.81 -18.75
C ASP A 5 -13.41 11.86 -18.23
N GLY A 6 -12.15 11.46 -18.02
CA GLY A 6 -11.10 12.33 -17.49
C GLY A 6 -11.32 12.76 -16.04
N ILE A 7 -12.19 12.06 -15.30
CA ILE A 7 -12.58 12.45 -13.94
C ILE A 7 -11.72 11.68 -12.94
N GLU A 8 -10.84 12.40 -12.24
CA GLU A 8 -10.18 11.90 -11.03
C GLU A 8 -11.24 11.69 -9.95
N VAL A 9 -11.46 10.44 -9.54
CA VAL A 9 -12.29 10.15 -8.35
C VAL A 9 -11.35 10.08 -7.17
N ARG A 10 -11.23 11.20 -6.45
CA ARG A 10 -10.41 11.30 -5.25
C ARG A 10 -11.25 11.34 -3.99
N TYR A 11 -10.96 10.45 -3.06
CA TYR A 11 -11.51 10.46 -1.70
C TYR A 11 -10.38 10.87 -0.75
N ARG A 12 -10.48 12.02 -0.11
CA ARG A 12 -9.50 12.54 0.84
C ARG A 12 -10.21 13.28 1.96
N ARG A 13 -9.68 13.24 3.19
CA ARG A 13 -10.20 14.07 4.28
C ARG A 13 -9.89 15.57 4.09
N PRO A 14 -10.86 16.47 4.36
CA PRO A 14 -12.27 16.19 4.65
C PRO A 14 -13.04 15.75 3.39
N ASP A 15 -13.80 14.65 3.48
CA ASP A 15 -14.52 14.05 2.37
C ASP A 15 -16.03 14.32 2.46
N ALA A 16 -16.63 14.81 1.38
CA ALA A 16 -18.06 15.08 1.31
C ALA A 16 -18.94 13.82 1.39
N ASN A 17 -18.39 12.65 1.04
CA ASN A 17 -19.09 11.36 1.12
C ASN A 17 -18.25 10.31 1.87
N LEU A 18 -17.94 10.61 3.14
CA LEU A 18 -17.17 9.73 4.01
C LEU A 18 -17.71 8.29 4.09
N ALA A 19 -19.03 8.08 4.00
CA ALA A 19 -19.62 6.74 4.04
C ALA A 19 -19.15 5.86 2.88
N LYS A 20 -19.06 6.42 1.67
CA LYS A 20 -18.56 5.69 0.50
C LYS A 20 -17.06 5.40 0.62
N SER A 21 -16.28 6.36 1.12
CA SER A 21 -14.84 6.20 1.34
C SER A 21 -14.56 5.10 2.37
N LEU A 22 -15.33 5.06 3.46
CA LEU A 22 -15.22 3.99 4.47
C LEU A 22 -15.55 2.61 3.89
N GLN A 23 -16.57 2.50 3.03
CA GLN A 23 -16.90 1.23 2.36
C GLN A 23 -15.75 0.76 1.46
N VAL A 24 -15.13 1.68 0.70
CA VAL A 24 -13.95 1.35 -0.13
C VAL A 24 -12.80 0.87 0.75
N ILE A 25 -12.51 1.58 1.84
CA ILE A 25 -11.43 1.24 2.77
C ILE A 25 -11.67 -0.11 3.44
N GLU A 26 -12.90 -0.39 3.89
CA GLU A 26 -13.25 -1.70 4.45
C GLU A 26 -13.07 -2.83 3.45
N ASN A 27 -13.45 -2.60 2.19
CA ASN A 27 -13.26 -3.55 1.11
C ASN A 27 -11.77 -3.77 0.78
N LEU A 28 -10.91 -2.78 0.95
CA LEU A 28 -9.46 -2.92 0.77
C LEU A 28 -8.82 -3.66 1.95
N LEU A 29 -9.07 -3.19 3.17
CA LEU A 29 -8.40 -3.69 4.38
C LEU A 29 -8.98 -5.01 4.91
N GLY A 30 -10.25 -5.30 4.62
CA GLY A 30 -10.95 -6.48 5.15
C GLY A 30 -11.63 -6.25 6.50
N PHE A 31 -11.58 -5.02 7.01
CA PHE A 31 -12.25 -4.61 8.23
C PHE A 31 -12.55 -3.11 8.16
N ALA A 32 -13.56 -2.66 8.90
CA ALA A 32 -13.87 -1.24 9.03
C ALA A 32 -12.95 -0.57 10.07
N PRO A 33 -12.06 0.37 9.69
CA PRO A 33 -11.24 1.10 10.64
C PRO A 33 -12.05 2.15 11.41
N GLU A 34 -11.56 2.54 12.59
CA GLU A 34 -12.17 3.61 13.38
C GLU A 34 -12.04 4.97 12.68
N SER A 35 -13.17 5.59 12.38
CA SER A 35 -13.21 6.81 11.56
C SER A 35 -12.50 8.01 12.20
N GLN A 36 -12.40 8.10 13.53
CA GLN A 36 -11.77 9.25 14.18
C GLN A 36 -10.24 9.25 14.05
N GLN A 37 -9.65 8.08 13.78
CA GLN A 37 -8.20 7.88 13.71
C GLN A 37 -7.78 7.28 12.36
N LEU A 38 -8.50 7.68 11.32
CA LEU A 38 -8.32 7.24 9.94
C LEU A 38 -7.98 8.45 9.06
N ASP A 39 -6.79 8.40 8.47
CA ASP A 39 -6.36 9.31 7.41
C ASP A 39 -6.24 8.54 6.11
N PHE A 40 -6.71 9.12 5.02
CA PHE A 40 -6.66 8.49 3.70
C PHE A 40 -6.60 9.50 2.56
N ASP A 41 -6.03 9.04 1.46
CA ASP A 41 -6.04 9.67 0.15
C ASP A 41 -6.13 8.56 -0.90
N LEU A 42 -7.32 8.39 -1.48
CA LEU A 42 -7.62 7.35 -2.46
C LEU A 42 -7.86 8.03 -3.80
N SER A 43 -6.90 7.92 -4.70
CA SER A 43 -6.97 8.49 -6.05
C SER A 43 -7.12 7.37 -7.07
N PHE A 44 -8.25 7.37 -7.78
CA PHE A 44 -8.56 6.42 -8.86
C PHE A 44 -8.60 7.19 -10.19
N TRP A 45 -7.73 6.83 -11.15
CA TRP A 45 -7.68 7.45 -12.48
C TRP A 45 -8.11 6.45 -13.55
N ALA A 46 -9.30 6.63 -14.14
CA ALA A 46 -9.68 5.93 -15.36
C ALA A 46 -9.10 6.69 -16.57
N GLY A 47 -8.06 6.19 -17.24
CA GLY A 47 -7.39 6.98 -18.28
C GLY A 47 -6.69 6.28 -19.44
N GLY A 48 -7.45 5.91 -20.48
CA GLY A 48 -7.06 5.85 -21.91
C GLY A 48 -5.89 4.95 -22.33
N ALA A 49 -4.71 5.13 -21.73
CA ALA A 49 -3.52 4.30 -21.89
C ALA A 49 -3.21 3.47 -20.63
N GLY A 50 -3.95 3.68 -19.54
CA GLY A 50 -3.80 2.93 -18.30
C GLY A 50 -4.72 3.36 -17.16
N VAL A 51 -4.89 2.50 -16.15
CA VAL A 51 -5.53 2.85 -14.86
C VAL A 51 -4.41 3.10 -13.87
N LEU A 52 -4.16 4.37 -13.53
CA LEU A 52 -3.35 4.66 -12.37
C LEU A 52 -4.27 4.60 -11.16
N ASP A 53 -3.88 3.85 -10.14
CA ASP A 53 -4.51 3.89 -8.83
C ASP A 53 -3.42 4.17 -7.80
N LYS A 54 -3.57 5.24 -7.02
CA LYS A 54 -2.69 5.54 -5.88
C LYS A 54 -3.53 5.71 -4.62
N LEU A 55 -3.35 4.77 -3.70
CA LEU A 55 -4.13 4.71 -2.48
C LEU A 55 -3.18 4.80 -1.28
N ALA A 56 -3.50 5.65 -0.33
CA ALA A 56 -2.80 5.78 0.93
C ALA A 56 -3.79 5.77 2.08
N ILE A 57 -3.55 4.93 3.09
CA ILE A 57 -4.37 4.81 4.29
C ILE A 57 -3.44 4.77 5.51
N SER A 58 -3.82 5.44 6.60
CA SER A 58 -3.21 5.31 7.92
C SER A 58 -4.32 5.12 8.95
N CYS A 59 -4.24 4.06 9.76
CA CYS A 59 -5.25 3.77 10.76
C CYS A 59 -4.72 2.95 11.94
N PHE A 60 -5.51 2.91 13.00
CA PHE A 60 -5.29 1.99 14.10
C PHE A 60 -5.88 0.61 13.81
N VAL A 61 -5.19 -0.42 14.29
CA VAL A 61 -5.58 -1.82 14.14
C VAL A 61 -5.35 -2.59 15.44
N THR A 62 -6.26 -3.54 15.71
CA THR A 62 -6.05 -4.58 16.70
C THR A 62 -5.16 -5.71 16.14
N PRO A 63 -4.61 -6.59 16.99
CA PRO A 63 -3.88 -7.78 16.53
C PRO A 63 -4.70 -8.66 15.57
N GLU A 64 -6.00 -8.82 15.81
CA GLU A 64 -6.90 -9.61 14.97
C GLU A 64 -7.11 -8.95 13.60
N GLN A 65 -7.32 -7.62 13.57
CA GLN A 65 -7.43 -6.87 12.32
C GLN A 65 -6.15 -6.93 11.50
N ARG A 66 -4.98 -6.88 12.16
CA ARG A 66 -3.68 -7.05 11.50
C ARG A 66 -3.56 -8.43 10.85
N GLN A 67 -4.02 -9.49 11.50
CA GLN A 67 -4.04 -10.83 10.92
C GLN A 67 -4.98 -10.92 9.71
N VAL A 68 -6.17 -10.33 9.81
CA VAL A 68 -7.13 -10.26 8.68
C VAL A 68 -6.50 -9.52 7.50
N LEU A 69 -5.83 -8.39 7.76
CA LEU A 69 -5.14 -7.60 6.73
C LEU A 69 -4.06 -8.43 6.03
N GLN A 70 -3.21 -9.09 6.80
CA GLN A 70 -2.11 -9.90 6.30
C GLN A 70 -2.61 -11.04 5.41
N GLN A 71 -3.68 -11.72 5.81
CA GLN A 71 -4.28 -12.80 5.02
C GLN A 71 -4.98 -12.28 3.76
N LYS A 72 -5.72 -11.18 3.88
CA LYS A 72 -6.50 -10.62 2.77
C LYS A 72 -5.61 -10.09 1.64
N LEU A 73 -4.52 -9.44 2.01
CA LEU A 73 -3.59 -8.81 1.07
C LEU A 73 -2.41 -9.73 0.69
N ASP A 74 -2.39 -10.97 1.20
CA ASP A 74 -1.30 -11.95 1.00
C ASP A 74 0.08 -11.30 1.20
N LEU A 75 0.29 -10.76 2.40
CA LEU A 75 1.45 -9.93 2.73
C LEU A 75 2.66 -10.75 3.19
N TYR A 76 3.84 -10.38 2.68
CA TYR A 76 5.13 -10.99 2.97
C TYR A 76 6.16 -9.94 3.42
N SER A 77 7.07 -10.31 4.32
CA SER A 77 8.21 -9.44 4.65
C SER A 77 9.17 -9.31 3.45
N PRO A 78 10.01 -8.28 3.39
CA PRO A 78 11.04 -8.16 2.34
C PRO A 78 11.93 -9.40 2.21
N GLU A 79 12.31 -10.01 3.34
CA GLU A 79 13.11 -11.23 3.38
C GLU A 79 12.34 -12.44 2.83
N GLU A 80 11.04 -12.55 3.14
CA GLU A 80 10.17 -13.59 2.58
C GLU A 80 9.97 -13.41 1.07
N ALA A 81 9.88 -12.18 0.59
CA ALA A 81 9.77 -11.88 -0.84
C ALA A 81 11.01 -12.35 -1.61
N VAL A 82 12.22 -11.98 -1.15
CA VAL A 82 13.47 -12.41 -1.80
C VAL A 82 13.76 -13.91 -1.61
N ALA A 83 13.18 -14.57 -0.61
CA ALA A 83 13.29 -16.02 -0.46
C ALA A 83 12.52 -16.79 -1.56
N ARG A 84 11.63 -16.13 -2.32
CA ARG A 84 10.85 -16.75 -3.42
C ARG A 84 11.53 -16.51 -4.75
N ASP A 85 12.12 -17.55 -5.32
CA ASP A 85 12.92 -17.44 -6.55
C ASP A 85 12.16 -16.82 -7.75
N TYR A 86 10.85 -17.03 -7.85
CA TYR A 86 10.03 -16.48 -8.94
C TYR A 86 9.61 -15.01 -8.76
N TRP A 87 9.80 -14.44 -7.57
CA TRP A 87 9.45 -13.04 -7.25
C TRP A 87 10.67 -12.20 -6.89
N ARG A 88 11.76 -12.83 -6.46
CA ARG A 88 12.99 -12.18 -5.98
C ARG A 88 13.45 -11.04 -6.89
N ASP A 89 13.64 -11.31 -8.18
CA ASP A 89 14.26 -10.35 -9.09
C ASP A 89 13.36 -9.13 -9.33
N ASP A 90 12.06 -9.37 -9.54
CA ASP A 90 11.05 -8.29 -9.68
C ASP A 90 10.93 -7.46 -8.39
N PHE A 91 10.99 -8.11 -7.22
CA PHE A 91 10.93 -7.43 -5.93
C PHE A 91 12.18 -6.60 -5.65
N ILE A 92 13.37 -7.12 -5.94
CA ILE A 92 14.63 -6.38 -5.79
C ILE A 92 14.61 -5.17 -6.72
N TRP A 93 14.19 -5.35 -7.97
CA TRP A 93 14.09 -4.24 -8.92
C TRP A 93 13.11 -3.16 -8.44
N LEU A 94 11.98 -3.55 -7.85
CA LEU A 94 11.02 -2.62 -7.24
C LEU A 94 11.65 -1.73 -6.16
N VAL A 95 12.39 -2.31 -5.21
CA VAL A 95 12.83 -1.57 -4.01
C VAL A 95 14.23 -0.96 -4.10
N ALA A 96 15.09 -1.46 -5.00
CA ALA A 96 16.48 -1.04 -5.11
C ALA A 96 16.83 -0.38 -6.45
N ASP A 97 15.97 -0.47 -7.48
CA ASP A 97 16.23 -0.01 -8.86
C ASP A 97 17.57 -0.54 -9.44
N ASP A 98 18.03 -1.68 -8.92
CA ASP A 98 19.30 -2.34 -9.26
C ASP A 98 19.10 -3.87 -9.19
N GLU A 99 19.97 -4.64 -9.85
CA GLU A 99 19.91 -6.10 -9.89
C GLU A 99 20.42 -6.76 -8.59
N VAL A 100 21.16 -6.02 -7.75
CA VAL A 100 21.75 -6.54 -6.51
C VAL A 100 21.46 -5.62 -5.34
N CYS A 101 20.80 -6.15 -4.30
CA CYS A 101 20.54 -5.43 -3.06
C CYS A 101 21.29 -6.07 -1.88
N SER A 102 22.18 -5.31 -1.24
CA SER A 102 22.93 -5.79 -0.06
C SER A 102 22.11 -5.76 1.24
N ASP A 103 21.13 -4.87 1.33
CA ASP A 103 20.26 -4.72 2.49
C ASP A 103 18.82 -4.46 2.02
N ILE A 104 18.07 -5.56 1.88
CA ILE A 104 16.71 -5.53 1.34
C ILE A 104 15.74 -4.78 2.24
N LEU A 105 15.97 -4.81 3.56
CA LEU A 105 15.10 -4.17 4.53
C LEU A 105 15.28 -2.65 4.48
N ALA A 106 16.54 -2.18 4.42
CA ALA A 106 16.84 -0.77 4.26
C ALA A 106 16.33 -0.22 2.91
N ALA A 107 16.54 -0.96 1.82
CA ALA A 107 16.01 -0.58 0.50
C ALA A 107 14.48 -0.49 0.51
N SER A 108 13.81 -1.46 1.13
CA SER A 108 12.34 -1.46 1.27
C SER A 108 11.83 -0.27 2.08
N ALA A 109 12.48 0.06 3.20
CA ALA A 109 12.10 1.21 4.01
C ALA A 109 12.30 2.53 3.25
N GLN A 110 13.40 2.66 2.51
CA GLN A 110 13.68 3.83 1.67
C GLN A 110 12.63 3.95 0.55
N PHE A 111 12.35 2.87 -0.18
CA PHE A 111 11.31 2.83 -1.20
C PHE A 111 9.95 3.30 -0.65
N ILE A 112 9.56 2.82 0.53
CA ILE A 112 8.31 3.25 1.18
C ILE A 112 8.35 4.75 1.49
N ASN A 113 9.46 5.25 2.04
CA ASN A 113 9.60 6.67 2.39
C ASN A 113 9.53 7.59 1.16
N ASP A 114 10.05 7.14 0.02
CA ASP A 114 9.99 7.89 -1.24
C ASP A 114 8.58 7.90 -1.87
N ASN A 115 7.75 6.89 -1.56
CA ASN A 115 6.44 6.70 -2.19
C ASN A 115 5.23 7.00 -1.30
N LYS A 116 5.41 7.05 0.04
CA LYS A 116 4.33 7.28 1.01
C LYS A 116 3.65 8.64 0.84
N ALA A 117 2.43 8.74 1.33
CA ALA A 117 1.76 10.03 1.44
C ALA A 117 2.34 10.87 2.61
N PRO A 118 2.29 12.22 2.53
CA PRO A 118 2.85 13.08 3.57
C PRO A 118 2.29 12.88 4.99
N PHE A 119 1.06 12.37 5.12
CA PHE A 119 0.42 12.11 6.42
C PHE A 119 0.79 10.75 7.03
N GLN A 120 1.45 9.87 6.28
CA GLN A 120 1.86 8.57 6.77
C GLN A 120 3.20 8.68 7.50
N ASP A 121 3.32 7.93 8.59
CA ASP A 121 4.53 7.90 9.40
C ASP A 121 5.72 7.38 8.57
N GLU A 122 6.92 7.85 8.89
CA GLU A 122 8.15 7.34 8.27
C GLU A 122 8.32 5.85 8.56
N CYS A 123 8.81 5.14 7.55
CA CYS A 123 9.16 3.74 7.64
C CYS A 123 10.61 3.61 8.10
N ASP A 124 10.80 2.84 9.16
CA ASP A 124 12.13 2.47 9.66
C ASP A 124 12.25 0.94 9.66
N THR A 125 13.48 0.46 9.49
CA THR A 125 13.89 -0.94 9.54
C THR A 125 13.49 -1.67 10.83
N LEU A 126 13.24 -0.95 11.93
CA LEU A 126 12.75 -1.53 13.19
C LEU A 126 11.24 -1.80 13.20
N GLN A 127 10.51 -1.31 12.19
CA GLN A 127 9.07 -1.51 12.07
C GLN A 127 8.76 -2.82 11.34
N ALA A 128 7.52 -3.29 11.46
CA ALA A 128 7.05 -4.37 10.62
C ALA A 128 6.79 -3.81 9.21
N ILE A 129 7.47 -4.37 8.20
CA ILE A 129 7.35 -3.99 6.79
C ILE A 129 6.85 -5.21 6.02
N TYR A 130 5.85 -4.99 5.17
CA TYR A 130 5.30 -6.03 4.32
C TYR A 130 4.95 -5.52 2.94
N PHE A 131 4.99 -6.42 1.96
CA PHE A 131 4.54 -6.20 0.60
C PHE A 131 3.51 -7.24 0.19
N GLY A 132 2.56 -6.83 -0.66
CA GLY A 132 1.61 -7.77 -1.25
C GLY A 132 2.31 -8.72 -2.22
N TYR A 133 1.84 -9.96 -2.29
CA TYR A 133 2.30 -10.96 -3.23
C TYR A 133 2.43 -10.42 -4.66
N MET A 134 3.56 -10.70 -5.32
CA MET A 134 3.86 -10.28 -6.70
C MET A 134 3.88 -8.74 -6.88
N SER A 135 4.20 -7.98 -5.83
CA SER A 135 4.47 -6.55 -6.00
C SER A 135 5.70 -6.35 -6.89
N ASP A 136 5.56 -5.53 -7.93
CA ASP A 136 6.60 -5.16 -8.89
C ASP A 136 6.54 -3.65 -9.20
N VAL A 137 7.40 -3.19 -10.13
CA VAL A 137 7.51 -1.79 -10.54
C VAL A 137 6.21 -1.20 -11.13
N ASN A 138 5.30 -2.03 -11.64
CA ASN A 138 4.05 -1.60 -12.26
C ASN A 138 2.88 -1.64 -11.26
N CYS A 139 2.87 -2.59 -10.33
CA CYS A 139 1.81 -2.74 -9.35
C CYS A 139 2.36 -3.25 -8.03
N TRP A 140 2.19 -2.49 -6.96
CA TRP A 140 2.68 -2.86 -5.64
C TRP A 140 1.74 -2.45 -4.52
N THR A 141 1.78 -3.23 -3.45
CA THR A 141 1.17 -2.91 -2.16
C THR A 141 2.25 -2.94 -1.10
N ALA A 142 2.34 -1.90 -0.28
CA ALA A 142 3.22 -1.84 0.88
C ALA A 142 2.42 -1.55 2.15
N VAL A 143 2.72 -2.27 3.23
CA VAL A 143 2.13 -2.07 4.55
C VAL A 143 3.24 -1.99 5.57
N TRP A 144 3.24 -0.94 6.39
CA TRP A 144 4.22 -0.78 7.46
C TRP A 144 3.60 -0.24 8.72
N GLY A 145 4.27 -0.44 9.85
CA GLY A 145 3.91 0.23 11.10
C GLY A 145 4.42 -0.47 12.34
N GLN A 146 4.08 0.11 13.49
CA GLN A 146 4.51 -0.35 14.80
C GLN A 146 3.33 -0.35 15.77
N GLY A 147 3.27 -1.39 16.62
CA GLY A 147 2.22 -1.51 17.64
C GLY A 147 0.82 -1.57 17.03
N SER A 148 -0.06 -0.68 17.45
CA SER A 148 -1.46 -0.61 17.03
C SER A 148 -1.70 0.30 15.82
N ARG A 149 -0.66 0.84 15.17
CA ARG A 149 -0.82 1.67 13.98
C ARG A 149 -0.24 0.99 12.75
N ILE A 150 -0.94 1.15 11.62
CA ILE A 150 -0.46 0.75 10.30
C ILE A 150 -0.64 1.86 9.29
N ASN A 151 0.21 1.81 8.28
CA ASN A 151 0.10 2.54 7.04
C ASN A 151 -0.02 1.52 5.91
N TYR A 152 -0.86 1.83 4.94
CA TYR A 152 -1.07 1.07 3.72
C TYR A 152 -0.86 2.02 2.55
N ALA A 153 -0.04 1.60 1.58
CA ALA A 153 0.14 2.28 0.32
C ALA A 153 -0.04 1.28 -0.82
N TYR A 154 -0.73 1.71 -1.86
CA TYR A 154 -0.91 0.96 -3.08
C TYR A 154 -0.68 1.85 -4.29
N PHE A 155 -0.05 1.24 -5.28
CA PHE A 155 0.13 1.83 -6.59
C PHE A 155 -0.11 0.76 -7.64
N CYS A 156 -0.81 1.12 -8.71
CA CYS A 156 -0.90 0.29 -9.90
C CYS A 156 -0.93 1.18 -11.13
N GLN A 157 -0.14 0.79 -12.12
CA GLN A 157 -0.14 1.27 -13.48
C GLN A 157 -0.75 0.17 -14.36
N GLY A 158 -2.08 0.10 -14.36
CA GLY A 158 -2.84 -0.71 -15.32
C GLY A 158 -2.87 -0.08 -16.69
#